data_AF-A0A932SAL9-F1
#
_entry.id   AF-A0A932SAL9-F1
#
_cell.length_a   1.000
_cell.length_b   1.000
_cell.length_c   1.000
_cell.angle_alpha   90.00
_cell.angle_beta   90.00
_cell.angle_gamma   90.00
#
_symmetry.space_group_name_H-M   'P 1'
#
loop_
_entity.id
_entity.type
_entity.pdbx_description
1 polymer ?
#
loop_
_entity_poly.entity_id
_entity_poly.type
_entity_poly.pdbx_seq_one_letter_code
_entity_poly.pdbx_strand_id
1 'polypeptide(L)'
;MPRNERQIHGFKFEDWLKKTFFDIYYTSEWDIPEKLNPNSAGGPISIKTSKWKGSVYFGDALRQFQIRQQFTLIVGFWKSEANKKKIVKIVEAIISPDKWKEIWKPLTAENIRELDSLIKDRSISPEAARKRIQEKLSELRNKKPTIITLNPKIDSKTQRRLQCSLSFTNFFKYLVGIDIDGVEEDAVFLLWGEELTPPDF
;
A
#
# COMPACT_ATOMS: atom_id res chain seq x y z
N MET A 1 15.71 10.63 -14.34
CA MET A 1 15.00 11.83 -13.83
C MET A 1 15.08 11.83 -12.31
N PRO A 2 15.32 12.97 -11.64
CA PRO A 2 15.39 13.02 -10.19
C PRO A 2 14.01 12.64 -9.60
N ARG A 3 13.99 11.79 -8.57
CA ARG A 3 12.74 11.48 -7.83
C ARG A 3 12.30 12.73 -7.07
N ASN A 4 11.03 13.13 -7.19
CA ASN A 4 10.48 14.25 -6.40
C ASN A 4 10.57 13.94 -4.89
N GLU A 5 10.75 14.95 -4.04
CA GLU A 5 10.85 14.84 -2.56
C GLU A 5 9.77 13.93 -1.93
N ARG A 6 8.52 14.01 -2.42
CA ARG A 6 7.41 13.15 -1.97
C ARG A 6 7.64 11.64 -2.19
N GLN A 7 8.44 11.25 -3.18
CA GLN A 7 8.85 9.86 -3.39
C GLN A 7 10.02 9.48 -2.48
N ILE A 8 10.94 10.40 -2.17
CA ILE A 8 12.12 10.16 -1.33
C ILE A 8 11.69 9.70 0.08
N HIS A 9 10.66 10.30 0.69
CA HIS A 9 10.29 9.97 2.07
C HIS A 9 9.65 8.58 2.26
N GLY A 10 8.95 8.04 1.26
CA GLY A 10 8.40 6.68 1.35
C GLY A 10 9.49 5.61 1.26
N PHE A 11 10.57 5.91 0.52
CA PHE A 11 11.72 5.01 0.41
C PHE A 11 12.60 5.04 1.65
N LYS A 12 12.68 6.12 2.44
CA LYS A 12 13.62 6.15 3.58
C LYS A 12 13.37 5.05 4.63
N PHE A 13 12.11 4.75 4.95
CA PHE A 13 11.78 3.65 5.88
C PHE A 13 12.04 2.28 5.27
N GLU A 14 11.65 2.10 4.00
CA GLU A 14 11.91 0.87 3.26
C GLU A 14 13.42 0.60 3.14
N ASP A 15 14.19 1.60 2.72
CA ASP A 15 15.64 1.57 2.58
C ASP A 15 16.31 1.33 3.94
N TRP A 16 15.80 1.94 5.01
CA TRP A 16 16.29 1.68 6.37
C TRP A 16 16.05 0.22 6.79
N LEU A 17 14.84 -0.32 6.63
CA LEU A 17 14.57 -1.73 6.94
C LEU A 17 15.43 -2.68 6.08
N LYS A 18 15.54 -2.40 4.78
CA LYS A 18 16.39 -3.15 3.84
C LYS A 18 17.84 -3.18 4.29
N LYS A 19 18.38 -2.03 4.67
CA LYS A 19 19.76 -1.91 5.14
C LYS A 19 19.97 -2.59 6.50
N THR A 20 19.03 -2.42 7.44
CA THR A 20 19.14 -2.95 8.80
C THR A 20 19.13 -4.48 8.83
N PHE A 21 18.27 -5.11 8.03
CA PHE A 21 18.03 -6.55 8.15
C PHE A 21 18.55 -7.40 6.99
N PHE A 22 18.73 -6.82 5.81
CA PHE A 22 18.96 -7.61 4.58
C PHE A 22 20.24 -7.22 3.84
N ASP A 23 20.77 -6.03 4.08
CA ASP A 23 21.90 -5.44 3.33
C ASP A 23 21.72 -5.52 1.80
N ILE A 24 20.49 -5.29 1.32
CA ILE A 24 20.13 -5.36 -0.11
C ILE A 24 19.71 -4.01 -0.69
N TYR A 25 20.13 -3.77 -1.94
CA TYR A 25 19.55 -2.75 -2.83
C TYR A 25 18.81 -3.45 -3.98
N TYR A 26 17.66 -4.04 -3.67
CA TYR A 26 16.92 -4.88 -4.61
C TYR A 26 15.74 -4.15 -5.25
N THR A 27 15.61 -4.23 -6.58
CA THR A 27 14.44 -3.75 -7.33
C THR A 27 13.73 -4.92 -7.98
N SER A 28 12.78 -5.53 -7.29
CA SER A 28 11.92 -6.59 -7.83
C SER A 28 10.44 -6.27 -7.66
N GLU A 29 9.58 -7.22 -8.00
CA GLU A 29 8.14 -7.15 -7.72
C GLU A 29 7.84 -6.97 -6.23
N TRP A 30 8.67 -7.60 -5.39
CA TRP A 30 8.61 -7.51 -3.93
C TRP A 30 9.74 -6.65 -3.40
N ASP A 31 9.51 -6.05 -2.24
CA ASP A 31 10.49 -5.19 -1.60
C ASP A 31 11.65 -6.05 -1.05
N ILE A 32 11.32 -7.21 -0.45
CA ILE A 32 12.30 -8.25 -0.07
C ILE A 32 11.78 -9.62 -0.57
N PRO A 33 12.60 -10.44 -1.26
CA PRO A 33 12.20 -11.75 -1.73
C PRO A 33 12.00 -12.75 -0.57
N GLU A 34 11.15 -13.76 -0.80
CA GLU A 34 10.81 -14.79 0.19
C GLU A 34 12.02 -15.46 0.84
N LYS A 35 13.05 -15.78 0.05
CA LYS A 35 14.28 -16.43 0.52
C LYS A 35 15.03 -15.65 1.60
N LEU A 36 14.76 -14.35 1.73
CA LEU A 36 15.36 -13.49 2.74
C LEU A 36 14.42 -13.23 3.92
N ASN A 37 13.13 -13.58 3.83
CA ASN A 37 12.20 -13.34 4.94
C ASN A 37 12.62 -14.17 6.17
N PRO A 38 12.91 -13.56 7.34
CA PRO A 38 13.28 -14.29 8.55
C PRO A 38 12.17 -15.22 9.03
N ASN A 39 10.92 -14.93 8.66
CA ASN A 39 9.78 -15.80 8.88
C ASN A 39 9.53 -16.68 7.64
N SER A 40 9.90 -17.97 7.73
CA SER A 40 9.74 -18.93 6.63
C SER A 40 8.28 -19.18 6.23
N ALA A 41 7.32 -18.86 7.09
CA ALA A 41 5.91 -18.90 6.77
C ALA A 41 5.40 -17.57 6.18
N GLY A 42 6.21 -16.52 6.08
CA GLY A 42 5.76 -15.18 5.68
C GLY A 42 5.60 -14.99 4.16
N GLY A 43 6.33 -15.74 3.32
CA GLY A 43 6.43 -15.45 1.88
C GLY A 43 7.34 -14.25 1.60
N PRO A 44 7.29 -13.62 0.41
CA PRO A 44 8.00 -12.37 0.16
C PRO A 44 7.43 -11.21 0.99
N ILE A 45 8.21 -10.14 1.15
CA ILE A 45 7.82 -8.98 1.96
C ILE A 45 7.50 -7.79 1.06
N SER A 46 6.39 -7.13 1.35
CA SER A 46 6.16 -5.76 0.89
C SER A 46 6.19 -4.79 2.06
N ILE A 47 6.94 -3.70 1.91
CA ILE A 47 7.08 -2.65 2.91
C ILE A 47 6.28 -1.44 2.44
N LYS A 48 5.53 -0.83 3.36
CA LYS A 48 4.78 0.39 3.11
C LYS A 48 5.01 1.37 4.25
N THR A 49 4.79 2.64 3.94
CA THR A 49 4.72 3.71 4.93
C THR A 49 3.43 4.49 4.77
N SER A 50 2.79 4.83 5.88
CA SER A 50 1.60 5.67 5.87
C SER A 50 1.61 6.68 7.00
N LYS A 51 0.84 7.77 6.86
CA LYS A 51 0.59 8.67 7.98
C LYS A 51 -0.22 7.91 9.04
N TRP A 52 0.04 8.16 10.32
CA TRP A 52 -0.77 7.67 11.43
C TRP A 52 -2.25 8.03 11.22
N LYS A 53 -3.14 7.05 11.41
CA LYS A 53 -4.59 7.12 11.10
C LYS A 53 -4.92 7.42 9.63
N GLY A 54 -3.93 7.35 8.73
CA GLY A 54 -4.07 7.54 7.29
C GLY A 54 -4.19 6.22 6.51
N SER A 55 -4.64 6.31 5.27
CA SER A 55 -4.77 5.14 4.39
C SER A 55 -3.42 4.57 3.98
N VAL A 56 -3.27 3.24 4.01
CA VAL A 56 -2.12 2.52 3.46
C VAL A 56 -2.27 2.48 1.95
N TYR A 57 -1.37 3.15 1.23
CA TYR A 57 -1.39 3.20 -0.22
C TYR A 57 -0.59 2.05 -0.81
N PHE A 58 -1.13 1.45 -1.86
CA PHE A 58 -0.47 0.42 -2.66
C PHE A 58 -0.15 0.95 -4.06
N GLY A 59 0.61 0.16 -4.80
CA GLY A 59 1.01 0.46 -6.16
C GLY A 59 -0.13 0.30 -7.16
N ASP A 60 0.22 -0.22 -8.34
CA ASP A 60 -0.73 -0.51 -9.42
C ASP A 60 -1.82 -1.48 -8.97
N ALA A 61 -3.10 -1.08 -9.12
CA ALA A 61 -4.22 -1.85 -8.59
C ALA A 61 -4.39 -3.20 -9.30
N LEU A 62 -4.08 -3.31 -10.59
CA LEU A 62 -4.21 -4.57 -11.32
C LEU A 62 -3.17 -5.58 -10.84
N ARG A 63 -1.91 -5.16 -10.69
CA ARG A 63 -0.85 -5.99 -10.10
C ARG A 63 -1.21 -6.46 -8.70
N GLN A 64 -1.68 -5.54 -7.86
CA GLN A 64 -2.08 -5.85 -6.49
C GLN A 64 -3.27 -6.83 -6.46
N PHE A 65 -4.27 -6.64 -7.31
CA PHE A 65 -5.40 -7.56 -7.45
C PHE A 65 -4.99 -8.96 -7.92
N GLN A 66 -3.88 -9.09 -8.64
CA GLN A 66 -3.39 -10.35 -9.19
C GLN A 66 -2.54 -11.18 -8.23
N ILE A 67 -2.19 -10.66 -7.06
CA ILE A 67 -1.42 -11.43 -6.05
C ILE A 67 -2.24 -12.67 -5.64
N ARG A 68 -1.64 -13.85 -5.81
CA ARG A 68 -2.23 -15.17 -5.45
C ARG A 68 -1.40 -15.95 -4.44
N GLN A 69 -0.24 -15.43 -4.06
CA GLN A 69 0.64 -16.04 -3.07
C GLN A 69 0.52 -15.35 -1.72
N GLN A 70 0.88 -16.07 -0.67
CA GLN A 70 1.06 -15.51 0.67
C GLN A 70 2.23 -14.53 0.66
N PHE A 71 2.15 -13.48 1.48
CA PHE A 71 3.22 -12.49 1.63
C PHE A 71 3.14 -11.80 3.00
N THR A 72 4.26 -11.26 3.47
CA THR A 72 4.33 -10.42 4.66
C THR A 72 4.19 -8.95 4.25
N LEU A 73 3.28 -8.24 4.88
CA LEU A 73 3.13 -6.80 4.75
C LEU A 73 3.67 -6.11 5.99
N ILE A 74 4.69 -5.27 5.83
CA ILE A 74 5.23 -4.42 6.89
C ILE A 74 4.77 -2.99 6.65
N VAL A 75 4.13 -2.37 7.64
CA VAL A 75 3.68 -0.98 7.54
C VAL A 75 4.26 -0.15 8.68
N GLY A 76 5.10 0.83 8.32
CA GLY A 76 5.52 1.89 9.23
C GLY A 76 4.54 3.07 9.19
N PHE A 77 3.94 3.42 10.32
CA PHE A 77 3.10 4.59 10.46
C PHE A 77 3.86 5.76 11.07
N TRP A 78 3.72 6.95 10.48
CA TRP A 78 4.43 8.16 10.91
C TRP A 78 3.50 9.31 11.30
N LYS A 79 3.97 10.18 12.20
CA LYS A 79 3.39 11.51 12.47
C LYS A 79 4.33 12.61 12.01
N SER A 80 3.77 13.77 11.68
CA SER A 80 4.57 14.97 11.45
C SER A 80 4.89 15.61 12.79
N GLU A 81 6.16 15.87 13.04
CA GLU A 81 6.67 16.52 14.25
C GLU A 81 7.82 17.46 13.86
N ALA A 82 7.68 18.77 14.14
CA ALA A 82 8.72 19.78 13.90
C ALA A 82 9.50 19.63 12.57
N ASN A 83 8.77 19.56 11.45
CA ASN A 83 9.29 19.39 10.08
C ASN A 83 9.91 18.02 9.73
N LYS A 84 9.83 17.04 10.64
CA LYS A 84 10.23 15.66 10.40
C LYS A 84 9.03 14.73 10.44
N LYS A 85 9.22 13.52 9.94
CA LYS A 85 8.28 12.41 10.10
C LYS A 85 8.88 11.40 11.06
N LYS A 86 8.23 11.22 12.20
CA LYS A 86 8.62 10.24 13.22
C LYS A 86 7.75 9.00 13.07
N ILE A 87 8.37 7.82 13.04
CA ILE A 87 7.63 6.55 13.10
C ILE A 87 7.05 6.40 14.51
N VAL A 88 5.78 6.04 14.57
CA VAL A 88 5.03 5.88 15.82
C VAL A 88 4.37 4.50 15.92
N LYS A 89 4.34 3.72 14.84
CA LYS A 89 3.94 2.31 14.86
C LYS A 89 4.58 1.53 13.74
N ILE A 90 4.98 0.28 13.99
CA ILE A 90 5.35 -0.69 12.96
C ILE A 90 4.44 -1.90 13.10
N VAL A 91 3.84 -2.33 11.99
CA VAL A 91 2.98 -3.51 11.95
C VAL A 91 3.53 -4.51 10.95
N GLU A 92 3.72 -5.74 11.40
CA GLU A 92 3.95 -6.91 10.55
C GLU A 92 2.65 -7.72 10.45
N ALA A 93 2.22 -8.04 9.23
CA ALA A 93 1.06 -8.88 9.00
C ALA A 93 1.35 -9.92 7.89
N ILE A 94 1.16 -11.20 8.21
CA ILE A 94 1.20 -12.28 7.21
C ILE A 94 -0.16 -12.37 6.53
N ILE A 95 -0.19 -12.14 5.22
CA ILE A 95 -1.40 -12.05 4.42
C ILE A 95 -1.56 -13.31 3.59
N SER A 96 -2.59 -14.11 3.90
CA SER A 96 -2.96 -15.25 3.07
C SER A 96 -3.64 -14.79 1.77
N PRO A 97 -3.57 -15.59 0.70
CA PRO A 97 -4.26 -15.29 -0.56
C PRO A 97 -5.77 -15.03 -0.40
N ASP A 98 -6.42 -15.78 0.51
CA ASP A 98 -7.86 -15.64 0.76
C ASP A 98 -8.20 -14.32 1.46
N LYS A 99 -7.43 -13.92 2.49
CA LYS A 99 -7.60 -12.60 3.13
C LYS A 99 -7.40 -11.48 2.11
N TRP A 100 -6.38 -11.59 1.27
CA TRP A 100 -6.12 -10.60 0.23
C TRP A 100 -7.27 -10.54 -0.77
N LYS A 101 -7.75 -11.68 -1.27
CA LYS A 101 -8.89 -11.75 -2.21
C LYS A 101 -10.17 -11.15 -1.60
N GLU A 102 -10.40 -11.33 -0.30
CA GLU A 102 -11.60 -10.82 0.37
C GLU A 102 -11.69 -9.30 0.33
N ILE A 103 -10.58 -8.58 0.56
CA ILE A 103 -10.60 -7.10 0.56
C ILE A 103 -10.88 -6.50 -0.82
N TRP A 104 -10.71 -7.28 -1.89
CA TRP A 104 -11.03 -6.86 -3.25
C TRP A 104 -12.51 -7.07 -3.60
N LYS A 105 -13.24 -7.90 -2.87
CA LYS A 105 -14.65 -8.14 -3.19
C LYS A 105 -15.47 -6.85 -3.05
N PRO A 106 -16.45 -6.63 -3.93
CA PRO A 106 -16.87 -7.50 -5.04
C PRO A 106 -16.24 -7.14 -6.39
N LEU A 107 -15.11 -6.41 -6.41
CA LEU A 107 -14.44 -6.06 -7.66
C LEU A 107 -13.98 -7.32 -8.40
N THR A 108 -14.17 -7.29 -9.71
CA THR A 108 -13.66 -8.32 -10.62
C THR A 108 -12.41 -7.81 -11.36
N ALA A 109 -11.65 -8.73 -11.93
CA ALA A 109 -10.54 -8.40 -12.82
C ALA A 109 -11.00 -7.48 -13.96
N GLU A 110 -12.21 -7.71 -14.48
CA GLU A 110 -12.79 -6.92 -15.56
C GLU A 110 -13.06 -5.48 -15.13
N ASN A 111 -13.62 -5.28 -13.94
CA ASN A 111 -13.85 -3.92 -13.42
C ASN A 111 -12.54 -3.13 -13.31
N ILE A 112 -11.45 -3.78 -12.90
CA ILE A 112 -10.14 -3.14 -12.72
C ILE A 112 -9.50 -2.85 -14.08
N ARG A 113 -9.55 -3.80 -15.02
CA ARG A 113 -9.00 -3.62 -16.38
C ARG A 113 -9.73 -2.52 -17.15
N GLU A 114 -11.06 -2.49 -17.09
CA GLU A 114 -11.86 -1.47 -17.74
C GLU A 114 -11.50 -0.08 -17.22
N LEU A 115 -11.40 0.07 -15.90
CA LEU A 115 -11.02 1.34 -15.28
C LEU A 115 -9.57 1.74 -15.62
N ASP A 116 -8.63 0.79 -15.59
CA ASP A 116 -7.23 1.01 -15.97
C ASP A 116 -7.09 1.45 -17.44
N SER A 117 -7.87 0.82 -18.34
CA SER A 117 -7.93 1.20 -19.75
C SER A 117 -8.47 2.63 -19.93
N LEU A 118 -9.56 2.99 -19.24
CA LEU A 118 -10.09 4.37 -19.26
C LEU A 118 -9.07 5.39 -18.76
N ILE A 119 -8.30 5.06 -17.73
CA ILE A 119 -7.24 5.92 -17.20
C ILE A 119 -6.13 6.11 -18.24
N LYS A 120 -5.71 5.02 -18.89
CA LYS A 120 -4.60 4.99 -19.86
C LYS A 120 -4.98 5.50 -21.26
N ASP A 121 -6.27 5.67 -21.56
CA ASP A 121 -6.75 6.18 -22.84
C ASP A 121 -6.32 7.65 -23.06
N ARG A 122 -5.31 7.83 -23.92
CA ARG A 122 -4.76 9.14 -24.30
C ARG A 122 -5.49 9.80 -25.47
N SER A 123 -6.47 9.13 -26.08
CA SER A 123 -7.26 9.70 -27.16
C SER A 123 -8.24 10.77 -26.67
N ILE A 124 -8.57 10.76 -25.38
CA ILE A 124 -9.47 11.72 -24.73
C ILE A 124 -8.73 12.69 -23.81
N SER A 125 -9.28 13.90 -23.66
CA SER A 125 -8.74 14.92 -22.75
C SER A 125 -8.71 14.42 -21.29
N PRO A 126 -7.77 14.89 -20.47
CA PRO A 126 -7.71 14.54 -19.04
C PRO A 126 -9.03 14.83 -18.31
N GLU A 127 -9.73 15.91 -18.66
CA GLU A 127 -11.01 16.32 -18.07
C GLU A 127 -12.11 15.31 -18.41
N ALA A 128 -12.22 14.92 -19.70
CA ALA A 128 -13.18 13.92 -20.14
C ALA A 128 -12.90 12.54 -19.51
N ALA A 129 -11.62 12.15 -19.43
CA ALA A 129 -11.22 10.92 -18.75
C ALA A 129 -11.64 10.93 -17.28
N ARG A 130 -11.33 12.01 -16.54
CA ARG A 130 -11.72 12.15 -15.13
C ARG A 130 -13.24 12.01 -14.95
N LYS A 131 -14.05 12.62 -15.82
CA LYS A 131 -15.51 12.50 -15.75
C LYS A 131 -15.97 11.05 -15.90
N ARG A 132 -15.54 10.36 -16.97
CA ARG A 132 -15.89 8.94 -17.21
C ARG A 132 -15.45 8.02 -16.08
N ILE A 133 -14.27 8.28 -15.51
CA ILE A 133 -13.73 7.53 -14.38
C ILE A 133 -14.57 7.72 -13.12
N GLN A 134 -15.01 8.95 -12.83
CA GLN A 134 -15.86 9.22 -11.67
C GLN A 134 -17.23 8.55 -11.82
N GLU A 135 -17.82 8.60 -13.02
CA GLU A 135 -19.06 7.89 -13.35
C GLU A 135 -18.90 6.39 -13.10
N LYS A 136 -17.82 5.78 -13.63
CA LYS A 136 -17.54 4.36 -13.45
C LYS A 136 -17.30 3.98 -11.98
N LEU A 137 -16.56 4.78 -11.23
CA LEU A 137 -16.34 4.55 -9.81
C LEU A 137 -17.65 4.63 -9.01
N SER A 138 -18.54 5.57 -9.37
CA SER A 138 -19.86 5.69 -8.76
C SER A 138 -20.71 4.44 -9.01
N GLU A 139 -20.75 3.94 -10.25
CA GLU A 139 -21.44 2.70 -10.60
C GLU A 139 -20.92 1.50 -9.77
N LEU A 140 -19.60 1.38 -9.63
CA LEU A 140 -18.99 0.30 -8.86
C LEU A 140 -19.38 0.38 -7.37
N ARG A 141 -19.38 1.59 -6.79
CA ARG A 141 -19.74 1.82 -5.38
C ARG A 141 -21.22 1.58 -5.10
N ASN A 142 -22.10 2.00 -6.01
CA ASN A 142 -23.55 1.88 -5.85
C ASN A 142 -24.02 0.41 -5.87
N LYS A 143 -23.29 -0.47 -6.56
CA LYS A 143 -23.61 -1.90 -6.53
C LYS A 143 -23.34 -2.51 -5.16
N LYS A 144 -22.15 -2.26 -4.59
CA LYS A 144 -21.74 -2.69 -3.24
C LYS A 144 -20.52 -1.88 -2.77
N PRO A 145 -20.43 -1.52 -1.48
CA PRO A 145 -19.23 -0.90 -0.93
C PRO A 145 -18.04 -1.87 -1.05
N THR A 146 -16.89 -1.32 -1.43
CA THR A 146 -15.62 -2.05 -1.54
C THR A 146 -14.77 -1.75 -0.31
N ILE A 147 -14.06 -2.77 0.19
CA ILE A 147 -13.13 -2.59 1.32
C ILE A 147 -11.89 -1.80 0.85
N ILE A 148 -11.37 -2.15 -0.33
CA ILE A 148 -10.28 -1.45 -0.98
C ILE A 148 -10.77 -0.24 -1.79
N THR A 149 -10.03 0.85 -1.72
CA THR A 149 -10.31 2.06 -2.49
C THR A 149 -9.45 2.08 -3.75
N LEU A 150 -10.10 2.25 -4.91
CA LEU A 150 -9.42 2.54 -6.17
C LEU A 150 -9.12 4.04 -6.29
N ASN A 151 -7.88 4.38 -6.58
CA ASN A 151 -7.34 5.74 -6.65
C ASN A 151 -6.78 6.03 -8.05
N PRO A 152 -7.63 6.39 -9.03
CA PRO A 152 -7.19 6.85 -10.35
C PRO A 152 -6.29 8.08 -10.21
N LYS A 153 -5.16 8.08 -10.90
CA LYS A 153 -4.27 9.24 -10.98
C LYS A 153 -4.13 9.66 -12.44
N ILE A 154 -4.69 10.82 -12.75
CA ILE A 154 -4.55 11.52 -14.03
C ILE A 154 -4.01 12.92 -13.74
N ASP A 155 -2.72 13.13 -13.96
CA ASP A 155 -2.15 14.47 -13.95
C ASP A 155 -2.20 15.13 -15.34
N SER A 156 -2.03 16.45 -15.36
CA SER A 156 -2.07 17.26 -16.58
C SER A 156 -0.85 17.08 -17.48
N LYS A 157 0.19 16.36 -17.04
CA LYS A 157 1.47 16.23 -17.74
C LYS A 157 1.56 14.90 -18.47
N THR A 158 1.58 13.79 -17.76
CA THR A 158 1.83 12.46 -18.36
C THR A 158 1.33 11.27 -17.55
N GLN A 159 1.07 11.43 -16.24
CA GLN A 159 0.80 10.29 -15.36
C GLN A 159 -0.65 9.85 -15.47
N ARG A 160 -0.82 8.61 -15.91
CA ARG A 160 -2.09 7.88 -16.01
C ARG A 160 -1.90 6.50 -15.40
N ARG A 161 -2.33 6.32 -14.15
CA ARG A 161 -2.22 5.03 -13.43
C ARG A 161 -3.39 4.80 -12.49
N LEU A 162 -3.78 3.54 -12.34
CA LEU A 162 -4.74 3.13 -11.31
C LEU A 162 -3.99 2.65 -10.07
N GLN A 163 -4.05 3.41 -8.98
CA GLN A 163 -3.52 2.96 -7.69
C GLN A 163 -4.66 2.43 -6.81
N CYS A 164 -4.32 1.79 -5.69
CA CYS A 164 -5.30 1.44 -4.67
C CYS A 164 -4.80 1.76 -3.26
N SER A 165 -5.71 1.77 -2.29
CA SER A 165 -5.38 1.99 -0.88
C SER A 165 -6.38 1.30 0.02
N LEU A 166 -5.98 1.07 1.26
CA LEU A 166 -6.82 0.59 2.34
C LEU A 166 -6.87 1.63 3.45
N SER A 167 -8.06 1.94 3.97
CA SER A 167 -8.17 2.87 5.11
C SER A 167 -7.46 2.30 6.34
N PHE A 168 -7.06 3.17 7.28
CA PHE A 168 -6.42 2.74 8.53
C PHE A 168 -7.28 1.69 9.25
N THR A 169 -8.58 1.97 9.42
CA THR A 169 -9.54 1.04 10.01
C THR A 169 -9.63 -0.28 9.27
N ASN A 170 -9.76 -0.26 7.93
CA ASN A 170 -9.87 -1.50 7.16
C ASN A 170 -8.56 -2.31 7.15
N PHE A 171 -7.40 -1.65 7.22
CA PHE A 171 -6.11 -2.32 7.33
C PHE A 171 -6.04 -3.15 8.62
N PHE A 172 -6.33 -2.54 9.77
CA PHE A 172 -6.32 -3.26 11.04
C PHE A 172 -7.40 -4.34 11.12
N LYS A 173 -8.62 -4.01 10.68
CA LYS A 173 -9.73 -4.96 10.72
C LYS A 173 -9.52 -6.20 9.84
N TYR A 174 -9.16 -6.01 8.57
CA TYR A 174 -9.17 -7.10 7.59
C TYR A 174 -7.81 -7.76 7.36
N LEU A 175 -6.70 -7.04 7.54
CA LEU A 175 -5.36 -7.59 7.31
C LEU A 175 -4.68 -8.01 8.62
N VAL A 176 -4.77 -7.18 9.66
CA VAL A 176 -4.18 -7.50 10.98
C VAL A 176 -5.11 -8.38 11.82
N GLY A 177 -6.42 -8.16 11.72
CA GLY A 177 -7.43 -8.90 12.50
C GLY A 177 -7.70 -8.29 13.88
N ILE A 178 -7.50 -6.99 14.06
CA ILE A 178 -7.77 -6.27 15.31
C ILE A 178 -8.74 -5.11 15.10
N ASP A 179 -9.55 -4.81 16.11
CA ASP A 179 -10.40 -3.61 16.11
C ASP A 179 -9.57 -2.35 16.35
N ILE A 180 -10.04 -1.22 15.82
CA ILE A 180 -9.31 0.03 15.79
C ILE A 180 -9.25 0.72 17.16
N ASP A 181 -10.21 0.44 18.04
CA ASP A 181 -10.34 1.08 19.35
C ASP A 181 -9.19 0.71 20.31
N GLY A 182 -8.41 -0.33 19.99
CA GLY A 182 -7.22 -0.73 20.74
C GLY A 182 -5.88 -0.41 20.06
N VAL A 183 -5.90 0.31 18.92
CA VAL A 183 -4.68 0.55 18.14
C VAL A 183 -3.97 1.82 18.62
N GLU A 184 -2.96 1.60 19.46
CA GLU A 184 -2.09 2.64 20.00
C GLU A 184 -0.73 2.69 19.30
N GLU A 185 -0.01 3.78 19.53
CA GLU A 185 1.39 3.95 19.16
C GLU A 185 2.27 2.96 19.92
N ASP A 186 3.35 2.51 19.29
CA ASP A 186 4.27 1.59 19.92
C ASP A 186 5.17 2.35 20.91
N ALA A 187 5.24 1.87 22.15
CA ALA A 187 6.22 2.33 23.13
C ALA A 187 7.64 1.82 22.78
N VAL A 188 7.70 0.61 22.20
CA VAL A 188 8.91 -0.05 21.71
C VAL A 188 8.58 -0.69 20.37
N PHE A 189 9.42 -0.48 19.36
CA PHE A 189 9.23 -1.08 18.05
C PHE A 189 9.86 -2.46 18.04
N LEU A 190 9.06 -3.49 17.73
CA LEU A 190 9.54 -4.86 17.59
C LEU A 190 9.25 -5.37 16.18
N LEU A 191 10.25 -5.98 15.55
CA LEU A 191 10.10 -6.72 14.31
C LEU A 191 11.00 -7.95 14.36
N TRP A 192 10.44 -9.13 14.10
CA TRP A 192 11.16 -10.41 14.18
C TRP A 192 11.88 -10.67 15.51
N GLY A 193 11.34 -10.13 16.61
CA GLY A 193 11.92 -10.28 17.95
C GLY A 193 13.06 -9.32 18.27
N GLU A 194 13.43 -8.43 17.34
CA GLU A 194 14.44 -7.41 17.57
C GLU A 194 13.79 -6.04 17.89
N GLU A 195 14.35 -5.36 18.89
CA GLU A 195 13.99 -3.98 19.20
C GLU A 195 14.61 -3.01 18.19
N LEU A 196 13.80 -2.07 17.73
CA LEU A 196 14.18 -1.14 16.69
C LEU A 196 14.14 0.32 17.15
N THR A 197 15.05 1.11 16.59
CA THR A 197 15.03 2.57 16.66
C THR A 197 14.93 3.14 15.25
N PRO A 198 13.70 3.32 14.71
CA PRO A 198 13.51 3.89 13.39
C PRO A 198 14.03 5.34 13.36
N PRO A 199 14.74 5.75 12.29
CA PRO A 199 15.20 7.12 12.17
C PRO A 199 14.03 8.07 11.84
N ASP A 200 14.22 9.36 12.13
CA ASP A 200 13.32 10.41 11.65
C ASP A 200 13.50 10.65 10.15
N PHE A 201 12.41 10.97 9.44
CA PHE A 201 12.39 11.06 7.96
C PHE A 201 11.96 12.40 7.37
#